data_AF-A0A7J9KWW4-F1
#
_entry.id   AF-A0A7J9KWW4-F1
#
_cell.length_a   1.000
_cell.length_b   1.000
_cell.length_c   1.000
_cell.angle_alpha   90.00
_cell.angle_beta   90.00
_cell.angle_gamma   90.00
#
_symmetry.space_group_name_H-M   'P 1'
#
loop_
_entity.id
_entity.type
_entity.pdbx_description
1 polymer ?
#
loop_
_entity_poly.entity_id
_entity_poly.type
_entity_poly.pdbx_seq_one_letter_code
_entity_poly.pdbx_strand_id
1 'polypeptide(L)'
;MHGGDEVVAAPAGPPQPLDWKFSQVFGERTAGEEVQEVDIISAIEFDKTGDHLATGDRGGRVVLFERTDTKDVGSATIHGVSRRDLERMDYLISRHPEFRYKTEFQSHEPEFDYLKSLEIEEKINKIRWCQTANSALFLLSTNDKTVKFWKVQEKKVKKISDMNLDPSKAVGNGSIASSSNSSSPKPCLANGSSLGGSYNYLSHDFSFPPGGLPSLHLPVVVVLMQSYFLLAVIKF
;
A
#
# COMPACT_ATOMS: atom_id res chain seq x y z
N MET A 1 -37.72 -33.01 56.22
CA MET A 1 -36.32 -33.28 55.80
C MET A 1 -36.38 -33.72 54.35
N HIS A 2 -36.07 -32.83 53.40
CA HIS A 2 -35.98 -33.18 51.98
C HIS A 2 -34.61 -32.70 51.50
N GLY A 3 -33.75 -33.65 51.19
CA GLY A 3 -32.35 -33.43 50.82
C GLY A 3 -32.24 -32.94 49.37
N GLY A 4 -31.33 -32.00 49.16
CA GLY A 4 -30.96 -31.53 47.83
C GLY A 4 -29.97 -32.49 47.18
N ASP A 5 -30.27 -32.90 45.96
CA ASP A 5 -29.31 -33.55 45.07
C ASP A 5 -28.41 -32.48 44.45
N GLU A 6 -27.18 -32.42 44.94
CA GLU A 6 -26.08 -31.67 44.34
C GLU A 6 -25.55 -32.49 43.14
N VAL A 7 -25.89 -32.07 41.92
CA VAL A 7 -25.36 -32.67 40.69
C VAL A 7 -23.89 -32.27 40.58
N VAL A 8 -23.01 -33.15 41.03
CA VAL A 8 -21.56 -33.00 40.87
C VAL A 8 -21.21 -33.12 39.38
N ALA A 9 -20.86 -31.99 38.76
CA ALA A 9 -20.35 -31.94 37.40
C ALA A 9 -19.01 -32.71 37.33
N ALA A 10 -18.91 -33.68 36.42
CA ALA A 10 -17.70 -34.44 36.18
C ALA A 10 -16.54 -33.51 35.75
N PRO A 11 -15.29 -33.77 36.18
CA PRO A 11 -14.16 -32.94 35.83
C PRO A 11 -13.92 -33.00 34.31
N ALA A 12 -13.83 -31.83 33.67
CA ALA A 12 -13.44 -31.71 32.28
C ALA A 12 -12.07 -32.41 32.07
N GLY A 13 -12.02 -33.36 31.15
CA GLY A 13 -10.79 -34.08 30.81
C GLY A 13 -9.69 -33.12 30.34
N PRO A 14 -8.41 -33.56 30.36
CA PRO A 14 -7.31 -32.71 29.92
C PRO A 14 -7.52 -32.25 28.47
N PRO A 15 -7.19 -30.99 28.14
CA PRO A 15 -7.35 -30.46 26.79
C PRO A 15 -6.56 -31.31 25.79
N GLN A 16 -7.19 -31.63 24.66
CA GLN A 16 -6.52 -32.37 23.59
C GLN A 16 -5.34 -31.55 23.05
N PRO A 17 -4.19 -32.19 22.74
CA PRO A 17 -3.05 -31.51 22.13
C PRO A 17 -3.43 -30.88 20.79
N LEU A 18 -2.93 -29.68 20.53
CA LEU A 18 -3.08 -29.01 19.24
C LEU A 18 -2.18 -29.68 18.17
N ASP A 19 -2.73 -29.92 16.98
CA ASP A 19 -1.98 -30.44 15.82
C ASP A 19 -1.41 -29.28 14.99
N TRP A 20 -0.12 -28.99 15.20
CA TRP A 20 0.56 -27.88 14.54
C TRP A 20 1.03 -28.26 13.14
N LYS A 21 0.67 -27.46 12.15
CA LYS A 21 1.07 -27.63 10.74
C LYS A 21 1.79 -26.40 10.25
N PHE A 22 2.81 -26.63 9.42
CA PHE A 22 3.42 -25.55 8.65
C PHE A 22 2.39 -24.98 7.66
N SER A 23 2.32 -23.65 7.59
CA SER A 23 1.35 -22.93 6.75
C SER A 23 2.06 -21.95 5.82
N GLN A 24 2.88 -21.06 6.37
CA GLN A 24 3.47 -19.95 5.62
C GLN A 24 4.84 -19.54 6.17
N VAL A 25 5.70 -19.05 5.28
CA VAL A 25 7.00 -18.46 5.59
C VAL A 25 7.18 -17.15 4.83
N PHE A 26 7.83 -16.16 5.47
CA PHE A 26 8.25 -14.89 4.89
C PHE A 26 9.75 -14.69 5.13
N GLY A 27 10.41 -13.95 4.23
CA GLY A 27 11.85 -13.66 4.34
C GLY A 27 12.74 -14.86 3.97
N GLU A 28 12.31 -15.63 2.96
CA GLU A 28 13.12 -16.73 2.44
C GLU A 28 14.46 -16.19 1.93
N ARG A 29 15.55 -16.79 2.40
CA ARG A 29 16.92 -16.36 2.10
C ARG A 29 17.51 -17.14 0.95
N THR A 30 18.39 -16.48 0.19
CA THR A 30 19.23 -17.20 -0.76
C THR A 30 20.28 -18.00 0.00
N ALA A 31 20.61 -19.20 -0.47
CA ALA A 31 21.64 -20.03 0.16
C ALA A 31 22.97 -19.28 0.24
N GLY A 32 23.49 -19.09 1.46
CA GLY A 32 24.75 -18.37 1.74
C GLY A 32 24.57 -16.91 2.20
N GLU A 33 23.34 -16.40 2.29
CA GLU A 33 23.06 -15.07 2.84
C GLU A 33 22.97 -15.12 4.38
N GLU A 34 23.75 -14.27 5.04
CA GLU A 34 23.74 -14.13 6.50
C GLU A 34 22.52 -13.30 6.96
N VAL A 35 21.99 -13.62 8.14
CA VAL A 35 20.91 -12.84 8.76
C VAL A 35 21.47 -11.47 9.13
N GLN A 36 20.94 -10.39 8.54
CA GLN A 36 21.26 -9.07 9.08
C GLN A 36 20.56 -8.89 10.42
N GLU A 37 21.28 -8.38 11.42
CA GLU A 37 20.73 -8.17 12.76
C GLU A 37 19.52 -7.24 12.74
N VAL A 38 19.55 -6.22 11.87
CA VAL A 38 18.45 -5.26 11.65
C VAL A 38 17.17 -5.92 11.13
N ASP A 39 17.27 -7.07 10.45
CA ASP A 39 16.13 -7.81 9.89
C ASP A 39 15.55 -8.83 10.90
N ILE A 40 16.13 -8.98 12.09
CA ILE A 40 15.60 -9.88 13.12
C ILE A 40 14.30 -9.30 13.68
N ILE A 41 13.21 -10.04 13.51
CA ILE A 41 11.90 -9.70 14.09
C ILE A 41 12.02 -9.70 15.61
N SER A 42 11.70 -8.56 16.22
CA SER A 42 11.76 -8.33 17.67
C SER A 42 10.38 -8.20 18.31
N ALA A 43 9.35 -7.87 17.53
CA ALA A 43 7.97 -7.77 17.99
C ALA A 43 7.00 -8.32 16.94
N ILE A 44 5.92 -8.95 17.40
CA ILE A 44 4.84 -9.47 16.55
C ILE A 44 3.51 -9.33 17.28
N GLU A 45 2.47 -8.87 16.60
CA GLU A 45 1.13 -8.78 17.17
C GLU A 45 0.03 -8.87 16.10
N PHE A 46 -0.97 -9.70 16.37
CA PHE A 46 -2.24 -9.67 15.62
C PHE A 46 -3.16 -8.59 16.19
N ASP A 47 -3.97 -8.00 15.31
CA ASP A 47 -5.07 -7.18 15.77
C ASP A 47 -6.17 -8.04 16.43
N LYS A 48 -7.16 -7.39 17.03
CA LYS A 48 -8.20 -8.10 17.78
C LYS A 48 -9.06 -9.02 16.91
N THR A 49 -9.18 -8.74 15.61
CA THR A 49 -9.97 -9.57 14.69
C THR A 49 -9.15 -10.71 14.09
N GLY A 50 -7.82 -10.58 14.08
CA GLY A 50 -6.90 -11.51 13.44
C GLY A 50 -6.79 -11.29 11.92
N ASP A 51 -7.32 -10.17 11.40
CA ASP A 51 -7.25 -9.83 9.98
C ASP A 51 -5.95 -9.12 9.63
N HIS A 52 -5.29 -8.52 10.63
CA HIS A 52 -4.03 -7.82 10.46
C HIS A 52 -2.95 -8.37 11.39
N LEU A 53 -1.74 -8.51 10.84
CA LEU A 53 -0.54 -8.91 11.57
C LEU A 53 0.50 -7.81 11.41
N ALA A 54 1.03 -7.31 12.52
CA ALA A 54 2.17 -6.41 12.52
C ALA A 54 3.41 -7.14 13.02
N THR A 55 4.53 -6.88 12.36
CA THR A 55 5.85 -7.29 12.82
C THR A 55 6.72 -6.04 12.95
N GLY A 56 7.61 -6.03 13.93
CA GLY A 56 8.66 -5.03 14.07
C GLY A 56 10.00 -5.72 14.23
N ASP A 57 11.06 -5.09 13.73
CA ASP A 57 12.41 -5.65 13.75
C ASP A 57 13.40 -4.79 14.55
N ARG A 58 14.64 -5.29 14.65
CA ARG A 58 15.72 -4.56 15.33
C ARG A 58 16.16 -3.31 14.59
N GLY A 59 15.94 -3.25 13.28
CA GLY A 59 16.19 -2.09 12.44
C GLY A 59 15.07 -1.05 12.49
N GLY A 60 14.14 -1.12 13.45
CA GLY A 60 13.14 -0.08 13.67
C GLY A 60 12.02 -0.02 12.64
N ARG A 61 11.91 -0.98 11.72
CA ARG A 61 10.83 -1.06 10.74
C ARG A 61 9.62 -1.74 11.34
N VAL A 62 8.44 -1.35 10.86
CA VAL A 62 7.18 -2.04 11.12
C VAL A 62 6.60 -2.50 9.79
N VAL A 63 6.37 -3.81 9.67
CA VAL A 63 5.77 -4.44 8.48
C VAL A 63 4.38 -4.95 8.84
N LEU A 64 3.39 -4.56 8.03
CA LEU A 64 2.00 -4.97 8.17
C LEU A 64 1.62 -5.99 7.10
N PHE A 65 0.91 -7.01 7.55
CA PHE A 65 0.29 -8.02 6.72
C PHE A 65 -1.23 -8.01 6.89
N GLU A 66 -1.94 -8.39 5.84
CA GLU A 66 -3.39 -8.61 5.88
C GLU A 66 -3.74 -10.05 5.51
N ARG A 67 -4.72 -10.60 6.21
CA ARG A 67 -5.27 -11.93 5.96
C ARG A 67 -5.96 -11.97 4.59
N THR A 68 -5.80 -13.06 3.85
CA THR A 68 -6.24 -13.13 2.45
C THR A 68 -7.62 -13.73 2.23
N ASP A 69 -8.03 -14.64 3.09
CA ASP A 69 -9.26 -15.46 3.00
C ASP A 69 -10.57 -14.67 3.16
N THR A 70 -10.55 -13.48 3.78
CA THR A 70 -11.75 -12.65 3.98
C THR A 70 -12.27 -11.98 2.71
N LYS A 71 -11.42 -11.78 1.68
CA LYS A 71 -11.84 -11.12 0.43
C LYS A 71 -12.68 -12.01 -0.48
N ASP A 72 -12.50 -13.33 -0.41
CA ASP A 72 -13.20 -14.26 -1.30
C ASP A 72 -14.64 -14.56 -0.83
N VAL A 73 -14.91 -14.43 0.47
CA VAL A 73 -16.25 -14.69 1.05
C VAL A 73 -17.23 -13.52 0.82
N GLY A 74 -16.75 -12.27 0.81
CA GLY A 74 -17.58 -11.08 0.61
C GLY A 74 -18.04 -10.85 -0.84
N SER A 75 -17.33 -11.40 -1.84
CA SER A 75 -17.74 -11.30 -3.25
C SER A 75 -18.80 -12.34 -3.64
N ALA A 76 -18.91 -13.45 -2.90
CA ALA A 76 -19.84 -14.53 -3.20
C ALA A 76 -21.26 -14.27 -2.64
N THR A 77 -21.42 -13.32 -1.72
CA THR A 77 -22.68 -13.10 -0.99
C THR A 77 -23.68 -12.19 -1.72
N ILE A 78 -23.32 -11.59 -2.87
CA ILE A 78 -24.21 -10.69 -3.63
C ILE A 78 -24.89 -11.38 -4.84
N HIS A 79 -24.46 -12.59 -5.22
CA HIS A 79 -25.16 -13.38 -6.24
C HIS A 79 -25.74 -14.64 -5.59
N GLY A 80 -27.07 -14.79 -5.68
CA GLY A 80 -27.85 -15.80 -4.95
C GLY A 80 -27.16 -17.16 -4.84
N VAL A 81 -26.99 -17.61 -3.59
CA VAL A 81 -26.23 -18.81 -3.23
C VAL A 81 -26.85 -20.03 -3.91
N SER A 82 -26.16 -20.53 -4.93
CA SER A 82 -26.44 -21.84 -5.52
C SER A 82 -26.00 -22.92 -4.53
N ARG A 83 -26.77 -24.00 -4.39
CA ARG A 83 -26.47 -25.15 -3.49
C ARG A 83 -25.04 -25.72 -3.67
N ARG A 84 -24.44 -25.52 -4.84
CA ARG A 84 -23.05 -25.90 -5.18
C ARG A 84 -21.97 -24.98 -4.58
N ASP A 85 -22.34 -23.77 -4.17
CA ASP A 85 -21.42 -22.79 -3.56
C ASP A 85 -21.34 -22.98 -2.04
N LEU A 86 -22.40 -23.52 -1.41
CA LEU A 86 -22.40 -23.91 -0.01
C LEU A 86 -21.37 -25.03 0.25
N GLU A 87 -21.29 -26.02 -0.65
CA GLU A 87 -20.29 -27.09 -0.61
C GLU A 87 -18.86 -26.55 -0.84
N ARG A 88 -18.68 -25.44 -1.57
CA ARG A 88 -17.36 -24.77 -1.73
C ARG A 88 -16.93 -24.00 -0.47
N MET A 89 -17.86 -23.49 0.32
CA MET A 89 -17.54 -22.78 1.56
C MET A 89 -16.85 -23.69 2.58
N ASP A 90 -17.29 -24.96 2.68
CA ASP A 90 -16.65 -25.96 3.53
C ASP A 90 -15.18 -26.22 3.12
N TYR A 91 -14.86 -26.13 1.83
CA TYR A 91 -13.47 -26.21 1.33
C TYR A 91 -12.64 -24.95 1.59
N LEU A 92 -13.24 -23.76 1.61
CA LEU A 92 -12.53 -22.50 1.89
C LEU A 92 -12.24 -22.31 3.38
N ILE A 93 -13.17 -22.71 4.25
CA ILE A 93 -12.99 -22.70 5.71
C ILE A 93 -11.90 -23.72 6.15
N SER A 94 -11.63 -24.72 5.30
CA SER A 94 -10.61 -25.75 5.53
C SER A 94 -9.17 -25.30 5.18
N ARG A 95 -8.97 -24.13 4.55
CA ARG A 95 -7.63 -23.58 4.35
C ARG A 95 -7.16 -22.84 5.60
N HIS A 96 -5.90 -23.05 5.96
CA HIS A 96 -5.27 -22.25 7.00
C HIS A 96 -5.23 -20.76 6.56
N PRO A 97 -5.44 -19.80 7.49
CA PRO A 97 -5.32 -18.39 7.15
C PRO A 97 -3.96 -18.08 6.53
N GLU A 98 -3.98 -17.48 5.36
CA GLU A 98 -2.78 -16.97 4.67
C GLU A 98 -2.74 -15.45 4.83
N PHE A 99 -1.54 -14.91 4.99
CA PHE A 99 -1.28 -13.48 5.11
C PHE A 99 -0.56 -12.97 3.86
N ARG A 100 -0.83 -11.74 3.46
CA ARG A 100 -0.10 -11.05 2.39
C ARG A 100 0.52 -9.78 2.93
N TYR A 101 1.69 -9.42 2.38
CA TYR A 101 2.29 -8.12 2.65
C TYR A 101 1.32 -6.99 2.28
N LYS A 102 1.12 -6.04 3.20
CA LYS A 102 0.26 -4.87 2.99
C LYS A 102 1.09 -3.62 2.80
N THR A 103 1.92 -3.29 3.78
CA THR A 103 2.74 -2.08 3.77
C THR A 103 3.81 -2.16 4.86
N GLU A 104 4.85 -1.35 4.73
CA GLU A 104 5.89 -1.17 5.73
C GLU A 104 6.22 0.30 5.95
N PHE A 105 6.84 0.62 7.08
CA PHE A 105 7.36 1.96 7.37
C PHE A 105 8.49 1.91 8.40
N GLN A 106 9.44 2.85 8.29
CA GLN A 106 10.46 3.09 9.31
C GLN A 106 9.80 3.75 10.53
N SER A 107 9.75 3.03 11.64
CA SER A 107 9.11 3.54 12.84
C SER A 107 10.09 4.28 13.75
N HIS A 108 11.25 3.71 14.03
CA HIS A 108 12.29 4.33 14.87
C HIS A 108 13.60 4.40 14.10
N GLU A 109 14.44 5.39 14.40
CA GLU A 109 15.79 5.51 13.84
C GLU A 109 16.78 5.53 15.01
N PRO A 110 18.07 5.23 14.79
CA PRO A 110 19.07 5.28 15.84
C PRO A 110 19.20 6.71 16.35
N GLU A 111 19.15 6.90 17.67
CA GLU A 111 19.34 8.21 18.31
C GLU A 111 20.51 8.13 19.29
N PHE A 112 21.15 9.26 19.61
CA PHE A 112 22.22 9.31 20.63
C PHE A 112 21.94 10.41 21.64
N ASP A 113 21.93 10.05 22.93
CA ASP A 113 21.84 11.00 24.04
C ASP A 113 23.24 11.46 24.44
N TYR A 114 23.62 12.67 24.01
CA TYR A 114 24.94 13.25 24.27
C TYR A 114 25.19 13.55 25.76
N LEU A 115 24.14 13.85 26.53
CA LEU A 115 24.29 14.18 27.95
C LEU A 115 24.55 12.92 28.78
N LYS A 116 23.93 11.81 28.38
CA LYS A 116 24.11 10.51 29.04
C LYS A 116 25.15 9.63 28.37
N SER A 117 25.66 10.04 27.21
CA SER A 117 26.53 9.23 26.34
C SER A 117 25.93 7.84 26.07
N LEU A 118 24.64 7.81 25.74
CA LEU A 118 23.87 6.58 25.58
C LEU A 118 23.32 6.50 24.15
N GLU A 119 23.63 5.39 23.47
CA GLU A 119 23.00 5.03 22.20
C GLU A 119 21.58 4.51 22.44
N ILE A 120 20.65 5.00 21.63
CA ILE A 120 19.25 4.62 21.64
C ILE A 120 19.02 3.78 20.39
N GLU A 121 18.86 2.47 20.60
CA GLU A 121 18.55 1.55 19.50
C GLU A 121 17.21 1.91 18.84
N GLU A 122 17.17 1.72 17.53
CA GLU A 122 15.95 1.82 16.73
C GLU A 122 15.02 0.62 16.92
N LYS A 123 15.50 -0.44 17.57
CA LYS A 123 14.78 -1.69 17.81
C LYS A 123 13.34 -1.47 18.30
N ILE A 124 12.40 -2.14 17.64
CA ILE A 124 11.02 -2.19 18.09
C ILE A 124 10.90 -3.15 19.27
N ASN A 125 10.56 -2.62 20.44
CA ASN A 125 10.37 -3.41 21.65
C ASN A 125 8.98 -4.06 21.71
N LYS A 126 7.94 -3.29 21.37
CA LYS A 126 6.54 -3.76 21.39
C LYS A 126 5.72 -3.04 20.31
N ILE A 127 4.72 -3.76 19.81
CA ILE A 127 3.64 -3.23 18.97
C ILE A 127 2.32 -3.46 19.71
N ARG A 128 1.42 -2.49 19.66
CA ARG A 128 0.07 -2.56 20.21
C ARG A 128 -0.96 -2.03 19.22
N TRP A 129 -1.79 -2.90 18.66
CA TRP A 129 -2.93 -2.47 17.85
C TRP A 129 -3.94 -1.68 18.67
N CYS A 130 -4.40 -0.57 18.10
CA CYS A 130 -5.49 0.25 18.61
C CYS A 130 -6.77 -0.03 17.80
N GLN A 131 -7.91 0.41 18.31
CA GLN A 131 -9.18 0.17 17.63
C GLN A 131 -9.21 0.89 16.27
N THR A 132 -9.44 0.12 15.21
CA THR A 132 -9.63 0.63 13.84
C THR A 132 -10.80 1.59 13.80
N ALA A 133 -10.60 2.76 13.19
CA ALA A 133 -11.63 3.77 13.01
C ALA A 133 -11.43 4.48 11.66
N ASN A 134 -12.51 4.98 11.07
CA ASN A 134 -12.45 5.78 9.83
C ASN A 134 -11.65 5.13 8.69
N SER A 135 -11.75 3.80 8.51
CA SER A 135 -10.99 3.03 7.50
C SER A 135 -9.46 3.16 7.61
N ALA A 136 -8.96 3.52 8.79
CA ALA A 136 -7.54 3.62 9.07
C ALA A 136 -7.16 2.66 10.19
N LEU A 137 -5.99 2.06 10.04
CA LEU A 137 -5.35 1.23 11.04
C LEU A 137 -4.59 2.11 12.02
N PHE A 138 -4.64 1.75 13.29
CA PHE A 138 -3.93 2.46 14.35
C PHE A 138 -3.12 1.48 15.17
N LEU A 139 -1.86 1.81 15.42
CA LEU A 139 -1.00 1.02 16.28
C LEU A 139 -0.01 1.92 17.03
N LEU A 140 0.43 1.43 18.19
CA LEU A 140 1.54 1.97 18.94
C LEU A 140 2.78 1.13 18.66
N SER A 141 3.92 1.76 18.48
CA SER A 141 5.23 1.11 18.53
C SER A 141 6.08 1.77 19.61
N THR A 142 6.97 1.01 20.23
CA THR A 142 7.81 1.52 21.32
C THR A 142 9.27 1.12 21.11
N ASN A 143 10.19 2.03 21.42
CA ASN A 143 11.60 1.70 21.71
C ASN A 143 11.91 2.07 23.17
N ASP A 144 13.18 2.16 23.53
CA ASP A 144 13.61 2.43 24.92
C ASP A 144 13.28 3.83 25.42
N LYS A 145 12.96 4.78 24.53
CA LYS A 145 12.80 6.20 24.87
C LYS A 145 11.47 6.79 24.45
N THR A 146 10.85 6.22 23.43
CA THR A 146 9.71 6.83 22.76
C THR A 146 8.62 5.82 22.50
N VAL A 147 7.40 6.32 22.58
CA VAL A 147 6.21 5.62 22.12
C VAL A 147 5.65 6.42 20.95
N LYS A 148 5.47 5.77 19.81
CA LYS A 148 4.97 6.35 18.58
C LYS A 148 3.57 5.81 18.30
N PHE A 149 2.62 6.71 18.08
CA PHE A 149 1.27 6.38 17.64
C PHE A 149 1.16 6.59 16.14
N TRP A 150 0.86 5.52 15.42
CA TRP A 150 0.78 5.46 13.98
C TRP A 150 -0.66 5.36 13.53
N LYS A 151 -1.03 6.19 12.56
CA LYS A 151 -2.21 6.01 11.73
C LYS A 151 -1.77 5.59 10.33
N VAL A 152 -2.18 4.41 9.91
CA VAL A 152 -1.92 3.87 8.58
C VAL A 152 -3.23 3.89 7.79
N GLN A 153 -3.24 4.61 6.67
CA GLN A 153 -4.42 4.70 5.82
C GLN A 153 -4.03 4.58 4.35
N GLU A 154 -4.71 3.69 3.63
CA GLU A 154 -4.63 3.62 2.17
C GLU A 154 -5.60 4.64 1.56
N LYS A 155 -5.11 5.48 0.64
CA LYS A 155 -5.98 6.32 -0.20
C LYS A 155 -5.73 6.01 -1.66
N LYS A 156 -6.83 5.88 -2.42
CA LYS A 156 -6.81 5.81 -3.88
C LYS A 156 -6.58 7.21 -4.42
N VAL A 157 -5.38 7.49 -4.90
CA VAL A 157 -5.06 8.76 -5.55
C VAL A 157 -5.20 8.55 -7.05
N LYS A 158 -6.10 9.31 -7.69
CA LYS A 158 -6.14 9.42 -9.15
C LYS A 158 -5.09 10.44 -9.54
N LYS A 159 -3.94 9.98 -10.04
CA LYS A 159 -2.92 10.87 -10.61
C LYS A 159 -3.19 10.98 -12.11
N ILE A 160 -3.35 12.21 -12.58
CA ILE A 160 -3.35 12.52 -14.00
C ILE A 160 -1.88 12.68 -14.38
N SER A 161 -1.39 11.84 -15.28
CA SER A 161 -0.05 12.00 -15.85
C SER A 161 -0.18 12.38 -17.31
N ASP A 162 0.33 13.56 -17.67
CA ASP A 162 0.47 13.97 -19.06
C ASP A 162 1.64 13.22 -19.68
N MET A 163 1.36 12.37 -20.67
CA MET A 163 2.38 11.71 -21.47
C MET A 163 2.79 12.65 -22.60
N ASN A 164 3.58 13.68 -22.31
CA ASN A 164 4.19 14.49 -23.36
C ASN A 164 5.40 13.74 -23.91
N LEU A 165 5.31 13.29 -25.17
CA LEU A 165 6.51 13.16 -25.98
C LEU A 165 6.81 14.55 -26.53
N ASP A 166 7.76 15.24 -25.91
CA ASP A 166 8.35 16.42 -26.56
C ASP A 166 8.98 15.94 -27.89
N PRO A 167 8.63 16.52 -29.06
CA PRO A 167 9.19 16.11 -30.34
C PRO A 167 10.70 16.37 -30.49
N SER A 168 11.36 16.90 -29.46
CA SER A 168 12.79 17.15 -29.49
C SER A 168 13.54 15.92 -29.01
N LYS A 169 13.94 15.04 -29.94
CA LYS A 169 15.29 14.46 -30.10
C LYS A 169 15.25 13.36 -31.17
N ALA A 170 15.05 13.75 -32.43
CA ALA A 170 15.54 12.97 -33.56
C ALA A 170 16.94 13.49 -33.93
N VAL A 171 17.96 12.67 -33.69
CA VAL A 171 19.33 12.75 -34.25
C VAL A 171 19.23 12.70 -35.79
N GLY A 172 19.98 13.40 -36.64
CA GLY A 172 21.11 14.32 -36.50
C GLY A 172 21.65 14.72 -37.89
N ASN A 173 22.80 15.42 -37.87
CA ASN A 173 23.76 15.75 -38.94
C ASN A 173 23.58 17.07 -39.74
N GLY A 174 24.60 17.96 -39.68
CA GLY A 174 24.70 19.13 -40.57
C GLY A 174 25.43 20.39 -40.03
N SER A 175 26.73 20.26 -39.72
CA SER A 175 27.84 21.24 -39.74
C SER A 175 27.66 22.77 -40.00
N ILE A 176 28.42 23.52 -39.17
CA ILE A 176 29.15 24.83 -39.25
C ILE A 176 28.44 26.21 -39.22
N ALA A 177 28.93 27.01 -38.26
CA ALA A 177 29.35 28.43 -38.32
C ALA A 177 28.50 29.50 -37.60
N SER A 178 29.06 29.95 -36.46
CA SER A 178 29.33 31.36 -36.12
C SER A 178 28.26 32.29 -35.53
N SER A 179 28.76 33.05 -34.53
CA SER A 179 28.39 34.40 -34.05
C SER A 179 27.14 34.65 -33.18
N SER A 180 27.44 34.79 -31.88
CA SER A 180 27.22 35.94 -30.97
C SER A 180 26.05 36.94 -31.11
N ASN A 181 25.50 37.29 -29.93
CA ASN A 181 24.81 38.54 -29.52
C ASN A 181 23.39 38.74 -30.12
N SER A 182 22.38 39.36 -29.49
CA SER A 182 22.12 39.97 -28.18
C SER A 182 20.62 40.34 -28.11
N SER A 183 20.13 40.66 -26.91
CA SER A 183 19.11 41.68 -26.59
C SER A 183 17.66 41.61 -27.12
N SER A 184 16.75 41.24 -26.21
CA SER A 184 15.56 42.06 -25.80
C SER A 184 14.28 42.04 -26.68
N PRO A 185 13.09 42.47 -26.16
CA PRO A 185 11.80 41.79 -26.40
C PRO A 185 10.68 42.59 -27.13
N LYS A 186 9.65 41.84 -27.58
CA LYS A 186 8.20 42.21 -27.79
C LYS A 186 7.90 43.28 -28.88
N PRO A 187 6.62 43.59 -29.26
CA PRO A 187 5.33 42.84 -29.30
C PRO A 187 4.48 43.12 -30.60
N CYS A 188 3.17 42.76 -30.59
CA CYS A 188 2.00 43.32 -31.34
C CYS A 188 1.51 42.53 -32.59
N LEU A 189 0.30 41.93 -32.60
CA LEU A 189 -1.03 42.45 -33.09
C LEU A 189 -1.13 42.50 -34.65
N ALA A 190 -2.22 42.25 -35.38
CA ALA A 190 -3.67 42.22 -35.15
C ALA A 190 -4.45 41.61 -36.36
N ASN A 191 -5.75 41.38 -36.17
CA ASN A 191 -6.92 41.46 -37.09
C ASN A 191 -7.00 40.50 -38.29
N GLY A 192 -8.07 39.70 -38.39
CA GLY A 192 -9.36 40.06 -39.05
C GLY A 192 -9.46 39.20 -40.33
N SER A 193 -10.57 38.69 -40.85
CA SER A 193 -11.98 39.10 -40.87
C SER A 193 -12.83 37.97 -41.51
N SER A 194 -14.13 38.06 -41.30
CA SER A 194 -15.27 37.33 -41.87
C SER A 194 -15.34 37.20 -43.40
N LEU A 195 -15.99 36.15 -43.93
CA LEU A 195 -17.36 36.17 -44.54
C LEU A 195 -17.61 35.00 -45.54
N GLY A 196 -18.68 34.23 -45.30
CA GLY A 196 -19.70 33.81 -46.29
C GLY A 196 -19.43 32.67 -47.30
N GLY A 197 -20.38 31.72 -47.40
CA GLY A 197 -20.61 30.97 -48.66
C GLY A 197 -20.91 29.46 -48.61
N SER A 198 -22.15 29.10 -48.24
CA SER A 198 -23.07 28.16 -48.91
C SER A 198 -22.70 26.82 -49.62
N TYR A 199 -23.49 25.80 -49.23
CA TYR A 199 -24.14 24.68 -49.96
C TYR A 199 -23.34 23.44 -50.47
N ASN A 200 -23.65 22.30 -49.84
CA ASN A 200 -23.92 20.95 -50.37
C ASN A 200 -22.95 20.29 -51.37
N TYR A 201 -22.30 19.20 -50.97
CA TYR A 201 -22.63 17.80 -51.37
C TYR A 201 -21.62 16.82 -50.74
N LEU A 202 -22.08 15.59 -50.52
CA LEU A 202 -21.35 14.44 -50.01
C LEU A 202 -19.96 14.25 -50.63
N SER A 203 -18.94 14.04 -49.80
CA SER A 203 -17.81 13.18 -50.13
C SER A 203 -17.30 12.48 -48.88
N HIS A 204 -17.38 11.15 -48.89
CA HIS A 204 -16.64 10.30 -47.97
C HIS A 204 -15.17 10.32 -48.40
N ASP A 205 -14.39 11.23 -47.82
CA ASP A 205 -12.92 11.15 -47.82
C ASP A 205 -12.38 11.91 -46.61
N PHE A 206 -12.32 11.24 -45.46
CA PHE A 206 -11.42 11.66 -44.39
C PHE A 206 -9.99 11.36 -44.83
N SER A 207 -9.45 12.25 -45.67
CA SER A 207 -8.03 12.29 -45.97
C SER A 207 -7.34 13.04 -44.82
N PHE A 208 -6.63 12.28 -43.98
CA PHE A 208 -5.68 12.89 -43.06
C PHE A 208 -4.57 13.56 -43.90
N PRO A 209 -4.18 14.82 -43.62
CA PRO A 209 -3.01 15.39 -44.27
C PRO A 209 -1.78 14.52 -43.93
N PRO A 210 -0.79 14.37 -44.82
CA PRO A 210 0.49 13.76 -44.47
C PRO A 210 1.18 14.65 -43.43
N GLY A 211 0.94 14.35 -42.16
CA GLY A 211 1.20 15.25 -41.03
C GLY A 211 0.01 15.17 -40.07
N GLY A 212 -0.10 14.04 -39.36
CA GLY A 212 -1.23 13.69 -38.50
C GLY A 212 -1.61 14.78 -37.50
N LEU A 213 -2.84 14.71 -37.00
CA LEU A 213 -3.41 15.64 -36.01
C LEU A 213 -2.42 15.84 -34.84
N PRO A 214 -1.76 17.00 -34.69
CA PRO A 214 -1.12 17.31 -33.44
C PRO A 214 -2.25 17.65 -32.46
N SER A 215 -2.15 17.21 -31.21
CA SER A 215 -3.03 17.58 -30.09
C SER A 215 -4.36 16.82 -29.94
N LEU A 216 -4.30 15.51 -29.70
CA LEU A 216 -5.24 14.92 -28.73
C LEU A 216 -4.52 14.79 -27.39
N HIS A 217 -4.73 15.78 -26.51
CA HIS A 217 -4.31 15.74 -25.12
C HIS A 217 -5.23 14.78 -24.36
N LEU A 218 -4.82 13.52 -24.25
CA LEU A 218 -5.55 12.53 -23.47
C LEU A 218 -4.88 12.39 -22.10
N PRO A 219 -5.46 12.97 -21.03
CA PRO A 219 -5.00 12.68 -19.68
C PRO A 219 -5.28 11.20 -19.39
N VAL A 220 -4.24 10.43 -19.09
CA VAL A 220 -4.41 9.08 -18.58
C VAL A 220 -4.53 9.17 -17.06
N VAL A 221 -5.64 8.67 -16.52
CA VAL A 221 -5.84 8.54 -15.08
C VAL A 221 -5.19 7.24 -14.62
N VAL A 222 -4.07 7.35 -13.93
CA VAL A 222 -3.47 6.22 -13.21
C VAL A 222 -3.99 6.25 -11.77
N VAL A 223 -4.60 5.16 -11.33
CA VAL A 223 -5.01 4.99 -9.93
C VAL A 223 -3.84 4.37 -9.19
N LEU A 224 -3.21 5.15 -8.31
CA LEU A 224 -2.16 4.65 -7.41
C LEU A 224 -2.76 4.45 -6.02
N MET A 225 -2.45 3.30 -5.41
CA MET A 225 -2.71 3.08 -3.99
C MET A 225 -1.52 3.64 -3.23
N GLN A 226 -1.73 4.73 -2.47
CA GLN A 226 -0.69 5.34 -1.66
C GLN A 226 -1.03 5.16 -0.18
N SER A 227 -0.07 4.60 0.57
CA SER A 227 -0.13 4.51 2.03
C SER A 227 0.28 5.85 2.63
N TYR A 228 -0.53 6.36 3.56
CA TYR A 228 -0.21 7.55 4.35
C TYR A 228 0.01 7.13 5.80
N PHE A 229 1.10 7.66 6.38
CA PHE A 229 1.47 7.45 7.77
C PHE A 229 1.40 8.79 8.48
N LEU A 230 0.52 8.91 9.48
CA LEU A 230 0.54 10.04 10.40
C LEU A 230 1.11 9.57 11.73
N LEU A 231 2.06 10.34 12.25
CA LEU A 231 2.81 10.02 13.45
C LEU A 231 2.54 11.07 14.54
N ALA A 232 2.17 10.60 15.74
CA ALA A 232 2.31 11.36 16.97
C ALA A 232 3.38 10.70 17.85
N VAL A 233 4.33 11.48 18.37
CA VAL A 233 5.44 10.98 19.18
C VAL A 233 5.25 11.42 20.63
N ILE A 234 5.28 10.46 21.55
CA ILE A 234 5.37 10.71 22.99
C ILE A 234 6.81 10.39 23.40
N LYS A 235 7.53 11.40 23.88
CA LYS A 235 8.89 11.27 24.44
C LYS A 235 8.83 11.33 25.96
N PHE A 236 9.63 10.50 26.64
CA PHE A 236 9.79 10.50 28.10
C PHE A 236 11.13 11.10 28.52
#